data_AF-A0A166A4K7-F1
#
_entry.id   AF-A0A166A4K7-F1
#
_cell.length_a   1.000
_cell.length_b   1.000
_cell.length_c   1.000
_cell.angle_alpha   90.00
_cell.angle_beta   90.00
_cell.angle_gamma   90.00
#
_symmetry.space_group_name_H-M   'P 1'
#
loop_
_entity.id
_entity.type
_entity.pdbx_description
1 polymer ?
#
loop_
_entity_poly.entity_id
_entity_poly.type
_entity_poly.pdbx_seq_one_letter_code
_entity_poly.pdbx_strand_id
1 'polypeptide(L)'
;MTFITAGKNQCLSLPETIKISHLNYEKSSYRRELFDELGVTFPESLNKAVDKRCAEYLAGRYAASNALLELTEQRYCIYPNQDRSPNWPIGITGSISHNSSQAIAAVASSEVHPILGIDIEEWIDAEVADEIGKEILIFEEYQRLGECRLSYQQEVTLIFSAKEPLQSALSYG
;
A
#
# COMPACT_ATOMS: atom_id res chain seq x y z
N MET A 1 19.93 -12.98 5.52
CA MET A 1 19.05 -11.93 6.08
C MET A 1 17.62 -12.31 5.74
N THR A 2 16.65 -11.96 6.58
CA THR A 2 15.25 -12.38 6.40
C THR A 2 14.55 -11.39 5.46
N PHE A 3 13.91 -11.87 4.40
CA PHE A 3 13.24 -11.01 3.42
C PHE A 3 12.09 -10.20 4.01
N ILE A 4 11.30 -10.76 4.94
CA ILE A 4 10.14 -10.09 5.58
C ILE A 4 10.27 -10.12 7.10
N THR A 5 9.89 -9.02 7.73
CA THR A 5 9.68 -8.93 9.18
C THR A 5 8.37 -8.19 9.48
N ALA A 6 7.75 -8.45 10.63
CA ALA A 6 6.57 -7.72 11.05
C ALA A 6 6.87 -6.23 11.23
N GLY A 7 6.06 -5.37 10.61
CA GLY A 7 6.07 -3.93 10.82
C GLY A 7 5.40 -3.57 12.15
N LYS A 8 5.70 -2.39 12.68
CA LYS A 8 4.96 -1.86 13.83
C LYS A 8 3.83 -0.97 13.32
N ASN A 9 2.59 -1.33 13.62
CA ASN A 9 1.46 -0.41 13.49
C ASN A 9 1.54 0.59 14.65
N GLN A 10 2.08 1.78 14.40
CA GLN A 10 2.01 2.86 15.37
C GLN A 10 0.83 3.75 15.02
N CYS A 11 -0.11 3.87 15.96
CA CYS A 11 -0.98 5.02 16.11
C CYS A 11 -2.15 5.19 15.10
N LEU A 12 -2.92 4.13 14.81
CA LEU A 12 -4.27 4.29 14.27
C LEU A 12 -5.24 3.40 15.06
N SER A 13 -6.17 4.01 15.80
CA SER A 13 -7.33 3.31 16.36
C SER A 13 -8.32 3.08 15.23
N LEU A 14 -8.20 1.94 14.55
CA LEU A 14 -9.09 1.57 13.47
C LEU A 14 -10.32 0.83 14.02
N PRO A 15 -11.47 0.89 13.33
CA PRO A 15 -12.59 0.01 13.62
C PRO A 15 -12.14 -1.45 13.61
N GLU A 16 -12.64 -2.28 14.54
CA GLU A 16 -12.30 -3.72 14.61
C GLU A 16 -12.67 -4.48 13.32
N THR A 17 -13.57 -3.92 12.52
CA THR A 17 -14.03 -4.41 11.23
C THR A 17 -13.01 -4.24 10.10
N ILE A 18 -11.91 -3.50 10.33
CA ILE A 18 -10.80 -3.35 9.38
C ILE A 18 -9.60 -4.12 9.91
N LYS A 19 -9.06 -5.04 9.09
CA LYS A 19 -7.82 -5.75 9.39
C LYS A 19 -6.67 -5.14 8.59
N ILE A 20 -5.53 -4.98 9.25
CA ILE A 20 -4.32 -4.43 8.62
C ILE A 20 -3.15 -5.38 8.84
N SER A 21 -2.42 -5.64 7.77
CA SER A 21 -1.09 -6.22 7.84
C SER A 21 -0.06 -5.20 7.39
N HIS A 22 0.96 -4.97 8.22
CA HIS A 22 2.11 -4.14 7.91
C HIS A 22 3.38 -4.97 8.10
N LEU A 23 4.25 -4.90 7.11
CA LEU A 23 5.52 -5.61 7.11
C LEU A 23 6.65 -4.76 6.54
N ASN A 24 7.86 -5.01 7.04
CA ASN A 24 9.08 -4.52 6.42
C ASN A 24 9.64 -5.61 5.51
N TYR A 25 10.24 -5.22 4.39
CA TYR A 25 10.91 -6.13 3.48
C TYR A 25 12.25 -5.59 2.98
N GLU A 26 13.19 -6.50 2.67
CA GLU A 26 14.54 -6.14 2.25
C GLU A 26 14.79 -6.56 0.79
N LYS A 27 14.93 -5.56 -0.10
CA LYS A 27 15.11 -5.77 -1.54
C LYS A 27 16.36 -6.57 -1.89
N SER A 28 17.47 -6.37 -1.18
CA SER A 28 18.72 -7.12 -1.34
C SER A 28 18.58 -8.61 -1.03
N SER A 29 17.57 -8.98 -0.24
CA SER A 29 17.27 -10.36 0.14
C SER A 29 16.25 -11.02 -0.79
N TYR A 30 15.76 -10.32 -1.84
CA TYR A 30 14.79 -10.86 -2.79
C TYR A 30 15.39 -12.00 -3.63
N ARG A 31 14.58 -13.06 -3.79
CA ARG A 31 14.82 -14.19 -4.70
C ARG A 31 13.48 -14.65 -5.24
N ARG A 32 13.43 -15.13 -6.49
CA ARG A 32 12.17 -15.49 -7.15
C ARG A 32 11.41 -16.62 -6.42
N GLU A 33 12.12 -17.53 -5.79
CA GLU A 33 11.58 -18.67 -5.02
C GLU A 33 10.69 -18.22 -3.85
N LEU A 34 10.87 -16.98 -3.37
CA LEU A 34 10.05 -16.41 -2.31
C LEU A 34 8.57 -16.29 -2.70
N PHE A 35 8.23 -16.26 -4.00
CA PHE A 35 6.84 -16.31 -4.43
C PHE A 35 6.17 -17.63 -3.99
N ASP A 36 6.83 -18.76 -4.21
CA ASP A 36 6.33 -20.07 -3.81
C ASP A 36 6.38 -20.24 -2.28
N GLU A 37 7.50 -19.84 -1.64
CA GLU A 37 7.68 -19.93 -0.18
C GLU A 37 6.62 -19.13 0.60
N LEU A 38 6.17 -18.00 0.05
CA LEU A 38 5.18 -17.12 0.67
C LEU A 38 3.76 -17.34 0.15
N GLY A 39 3.56 -18.28 -0.78
CA GLY A 39 2.24 -18.60 -1.35
C GLY A 39 1.64 -17.46 -2.17
N VAL A 40 2.47 -16.69 -2.86
CA VAL A 40 2.06 -15.61 -3.78
C VAL A 40 2.32 -16.05 -5.21
N THR A 41 1.32 -15.98 -6.07
CA THR A 41 1.49 -16.31 -7.50
C THR A 41 2.37 -15.28 -8.20
N PHE A 42 3.34 -15.75 -8.99
CA PHE A 42 4.14 -14.88 -9.87
C PHE A 42 3.33 -14.51 -11.12
N PRO A 43 2.90 -13.24 -11.31
CA PRO A 43 2.11 -12.85 -12.48
C PRO A 43 2.98 -12.65 -13.73
N GLU A 44 2.40 -12.87 -14.90
CA GLU A 44 3.10 -12.65 -16.19
C GLU A 44 3.60 -11.22 -16.37
N SER A 45 2.93 -10.23 -15.78
CA SER A 45 3.33 -8.83 -15.82
C SER A 45 4.71 -8.56 -15.21
N LEU A 46 5.22 -9.46 -14.36
CA LEU A 46 6.55 -9.36 -13.76
C LEU A 46 7.63 -10.12 -14.53
N ASN A 47 7.32 -10.78 -15.65
CA ASN A 47 8.31 -11.54 -16.43
C ASN A 47 9.52 -10.71 -16.89
N LYS A 48 9.32 -9.40 -17.10
CA LYS A 48 10.35 -8.44 -17.52
C LYS A 48 10.67 -7.40 -16.44
N ALA A 49 10.10 -7.55 -15.25
CA ALA A 49 10.29 -6.60 -14.18
C ALA A 49 11.66 -6.79 -13.52
N VAL A 50 12.26 -5.69 -13.08
CA VAL A 50 13.47 -5.71 -12.24
C VAL A 50 13.13 -6.25 -10.85
N ASP A 51 14.11 -6.83 -10.18
CA ASP A 51 13.96 -7.43 -8.84
C ASP A 51 13.30 -6.49 -7.82
N LYS A 52 13.61 -5.19 -7.89
CA LYS A 52 12.96 -4.15 -7.06
C LYS A 52 11.43 -4.23 -7.16
N ARG A 53 10.90 -4.29 -8.38
CA ARG A 53 9.45 -4.31 -8.62
C ARG A 53 8.84 -5.67 -8.24
N CYS A 54 9.58 -6.75 -8.44
CA CYS A 54 9.15 -8.08 -8.01
C CYS A 54 9.06 -8.19 -6.48
N ALA A 55 10.03 -7.63 -5.76
CA ALA A 55 10.05 -7.57 -4.30
C ALA A 55 8.87 -6.76 -3.76
N GLU A 56 8.61 -5.58 -4.33
CA GLU A 56 7.46 -4.71 -3.99
C GLU A 56 6.13 -5.44 -4.17
N TYR A 57 5.92 -6.08 -5.33
CA TYR A 57 4.71 -6.85 -5.60
C TYR A 57 4.52 -8.00 -4.61
N LEU A 58 5.58 -8.78 -4.38
CA LEU A 58 5.57 -9.91 -3.46
C LEU A 58 5.22 -9.46 -2.03
N ALA A 59 5.89 -8.41 -1.53
CA ALA A 59 5.66 -7.86 -0.20
C ALA A 59 4.21 -7.36 -0.04
N GLY A 60 3.69 -6.62 -1.01
CA GLY A 60 2.31 -6.12 -0.99
C GLY A 60 1.26 -7.22 -1.01
N ARG A 61 1.44 -8.24 -1.88
CA ARG A 61 0.50 -9.37 -1.96
C ARG A 61 0.56 -10.27 -0.73
N TYR A 62 1.74 -10.46 -0.14
CA TYR A 62 1.88 -11.18 1.11
C TYR A 62 1.22 -10.43 2.29
N ALA A 63 1.40 -9.10 2.38
CA ALA A 63 0.69 -8.27 3.36
C ALA A 63 -0.83 -8.44 3.24
N ALA A 64 -1.35 -8.36 2.02
CA ALA A 64 -2.78 -8.50 1.77
C ALA A 64 -3.31 -9.91 2.09
N SER A 65 -2.55 -10.96 1.79
CA SER A 65 -2.91 -12.33 2.18
C SER A 65 -2.97 -12.51 3.71
N ASN A 66 -2.04 -11.87 4.45
CA ASN A 66 -2.08 -11.89 5.91
C ASN A 66 -3.27 -11.13 6.49
N ALA A 67 -3.62 -9.96 5.91
CA ALA A 67 -4.79 -9.20 6.33
C ALA A 67 -6.10 -9.97 6.07
N LEU A 68 -6.19 -10.67 4.92
CA LEU A 68 -7.33 -11.56 4.61
C LEU A 68 -7.41 -12.75 5.56
N LEU A 69 -6.28 -13.36 5.91
CA LEU A 69 -6.24 -14.46 6.88
C LEU A 69 -6.80 -14.02 8.24
N GLU A 70 -6.49 -12.80 8.69
CA GLU A 70 -7.03 -12.27 9.94
C GLU A 70 -8.52 -11.95 9.85
N LEU A 71 -9.01 -11.48 8.70
CA LEU A 71 -10.43 -11.14 8.52
C LEU A 71 -11.33 -12.37 8.33
N THR A 72 -10.82 -13.41 7.66
CA THR A 72 -11.64 -14.52 7.14
C THR A 72 -11.27 -15.89 7.70
N GLU A 73 -10.16 -15.98 8.45
CA GLU A 73 -9.53 -17.23 8.90
C GLU A 73 -9.07 -18.14 7.74
N GLN A 74 -9.01 -17.60 6.52
CA GLN A 74 -8.59 -18.32 5.31
C GLN A 74 -7.51 -17.56 4.54
N ARG A 75 -6.55 -18.30 3.97
CA ARG A 75 -5.56 -17.70 3.06
C ARG A 75 -6.13 -17.61 1.65
N TYR A 76 -5.94 -16.47 1.02
CA TYR A 76 -6.29 -16.22 -0.37
C TYR A 76 -5.06 -15.87 -1.19
N CYS A 77 -5.04 -16.34 -2.44
CA CYS A 77 -4.15 -15.85 -3.48
C CYS A 77 -4.82 -14.68 -4.18
N ILE A 78 -4.19 -13.50 -4.14
CA ILE A 78 -4.76 -12.26 -4.69
C ILE A 78 -4.18 -12.03 -6.09
N TYR A 79 -4.91 -12.49 -7.10
CA TYR A 79 -4.54 -12.33 -8.50
C TYR A 79 -4.67 -10.85 -8.93
N PRO A 80 -3.89 -10.40 -9.93
CA PRO A 80 -4.13 -9.09 -10.54
C PRO A 80 -5.34 -9.17 -11.48
N ASN A 81 -6.16 -8.13 -11.48
CA ASN A 81 -7.12 -7.85 -12.55
C ASN A 81 -6.39 -7.38 -13.83
N GLN A 82 -7.14 -7.19 -14.92
CA GLN A 82 -6.58 -6.70 -16.20
C GLN A 82 -5.91 -5.33 -16.07
N ASP A 83 -6.50 -4.46 -15.24
CA ASP A 83 -5.99 -3.14 -14.88
C ASP A 83 -4.86 -3.17 -13.82
N ARG A 84 -4.47 -4.37 -13.37
CA ARG A 84 -3.47 -4.67 -12.32
C ARG A 84 -3.91 -4.41 -10.89
N SER A 85 -5.15 -3.96 -10.67
CA SER A 85 -5.73 -3.87 -9.34
C SER A 85 -5.79 -5.25 -8.67
N PRO A 86 -5.77 -5.34 -7.32
CA PRO A 86 -5.92 -6.61 -6.64
C PRO A 86 -7.34 -7.16 -6.83
N ASN A 87 -7.45 -8.42 -7.27
CA ASN A 87 -8.73 -9.13 -7.33
C ASN A 87 -9.10 -9.63 -5.94
N TRP A 88 -9.88 -8.83 -5.21
CA TRP A 88 -10.35 -9.16 -3.87
C TRP A 88 -11.40 -10.28 -3.90
N PRO A 89 -11.44 -11.16 -2.88
CA PRO A 89 -12.53 -12.13 -2.76
C PRO A 89 -13.90 -11.46 -2.67
N ILE A 90 -14.95 -12.17 -3.10
CA ILE A 90 -16.33 -11.68 -3.06
C ILE A 90 -16.69 -11.25 -1.62
N GLY A 91 -17.31 -10.08 -1.48
CA GLY A 91 -17.73 -9.52 -0.19
C GLY A 91 -16.61 -8.82 0.58
N ILE A 92 -15.41 -8.70 0.00
CA ILE A 92 -14.26 -8.04 0.62
C ILE A 92 -13.83 -6.86 -0.24
N THR A 93 -13.52 -5.75 0.43
CA THR A 93 -12.78 -4.63 -0.15
C THR A 93 -11.40 -4.56 0.49
N GLY A 94 -10.44 -3.94 -0.21
CA GLY A 94 -9.13 -3.72 0.35
C GLY A 94 -8.27 -2.77 -0.45
N SER A 95 -7.15 -2.41 0.16
CA SER A 95 -6.14 -1.55 -0.43
C SER A 95 -4.74 -2.03 -0.03
N ILE A 96 -3.77 -1.81 -0.92
CA ILE A 96 -2.38 -2.21 -0.75
C ILE A 96 -1.52 -1.00 -1.12
N SER A 97 -0.59 -0.64 -0.24
CA SER A 97 0.44 0.35 -0.55
C SER A 97 1.81 -0.17 -0.12
N HIS A 98 2.87 0.35 -0.73
CA HIS A 98 4.24 -0.01 -0.44
C HIS A 98 5.18 1.17 -0.71
N ASN A 99 6.21 1.32 0.11
CA ASN A 99 7.33 2.21 -0.15
C ASN A 99 8.60 1.39 -0.43
N SER A 100 9.79 1.98 -0.25
CA SER A 100 11.02 1.30 -0.62
C SER A 100 11.36 0.08 0.26
N SER A 101 10.81 -0.01 1.46
CA SER A 101 11.19 -1.00 2.48
C SER A 101 10.01 -1.56 3.29
N GLN A 102 8.79 -1.09 3.04
CA GLN A 102 7.59 -1.46 3.78
C GLN A 102 6.42 -1.71 2.85
N ALA A 103 5.56 -2.65 3.23
CA ALA A 103 4.30 -2.88 2.56
C ALA A 103 3.18 -2.97 3.60
N ILE A 104 2.03 -2.40 3.24
CA ILE A 104 0.84 -2.40 4.07
C ILE A 104 -0.37 -2.80 3.24
N ALA A 105 -1.27 -3.56 3.85
CA ALA A 105 -2.56 -3.87 3.26
C ALA A 105 -3.67 -3.74 4.31
N ALA A 106 -4.80 -3.20 3.90
CA ALA A 106 -6.01 -3.10 4.70
C ALA A 106 -7.15 -3.83 3.99
N VAL A 107 -7.95 -4.60 4.72
CA VAL A 107 -9.12 -5.31 4.20
C VAL A 107 -10.29 -5.21 5.16
N ALA A 108 -11.51 -5.22 4.61
CA ALA A 108 -12.75 -5.28 5.38
C ALA A 108 -13.90 -5.86 4.55
N SER A 109 -15.03 -6.14 5.19
CA SER A 109 -16.27 -6.46 4.48
C SER A 109 -16.72 -5.28 3.61
N SER A 110 -17.01 -5.55 2.34
CA SER A 110 -17.50 -4.55 1.39
C SER A 110 -18.90 -4.04 1.72
N GLU A 111 -19.67 -4.76 2.55
CA GLU A 111 -20.99 -4.32 3.02
C GLU A 111 -20.89 -3.19 4.06
N VAL A 112 -19.85 -3.24 4.90
CA VAL A 112 -19.63 -2.25 5.96
C VAL A 112 -18.76 -1.10 5.46
N HIS A 113 -17.73 -1.41 4.67
CA HIS A 113 -16.81 -0.46 4.08
C HIS A 113 -16.81 -0.67 2.56
N PRO A 114 -17.57 0.10 1.78
CA PRO A 114 -17.63 -0.11 0.32
C PRO A 114 -16.28 0.16 -0.37
N ILE A 115 -15.52 1.11 0.16
CA ILE A 115 -14.23 1.55 -0.37
C ILE A 115 -13.23 1.64 0.77
N LEU A 116 -12.03 1.10 0.56
CA LEU A 116 -10.87 1.30 1.41
C LEU A 116 -9.71 1.86 0.60
N GLY A 117 -8.99 2.80 1.21
CA GLY A 117 -7.77 3.36 0.69
C GLY A 117 -6.74 3.43 1.80
N ILE A 118 -5.53 2.90 1.55
CA ILE A 118 -4.41 3.06 2.45
C ILE A 118 -3.19 3.48 1.65
N ASP A 119 -2.34 4.26 2.29
CA ASP A 119 -1.07 4.65 1.72
C ASP A 119 0.06 4.62 2.74
N ILE A 120 1.28 4.42 2.24
CA ILE A 120 2.50 4.50 3.02
C ILE A 120 3.60 5.15 2.18
N GLU A 121 4.05 6.32 2.61
CA GLU A 121 5.07 7.10 1.91
C GLU A 121 6.28 7.38 2.80
N GLU A 122 7.42 7.59 2.14
CA GLU A 122 8.60 8.14 2.80
C GLU A 122 8.51 9.67 2.82
N TRP A 123 9.10 10.29 3.83
CA TRP A 123 9.22 11.75 3.83
C TRP A 123 10.05 12.19 2.64
N ILE A 124 9.44 12.95 1.74
CA ILE A 124 10.14 13.45 0.55
C ILE A 124 11.02 14.64 0.91
N ASP A 125 12.07 14.84 0.12
CA ASP A 125 12.94 16.01 0.25
C ASP A 125 12.26 17.27 -0.30
N ALA A 126 12.74 18.44 0.12
CA ALA A 126 12.15 19.72 -0.28
C ALA A 126 12.08 19.92 -1.81
N GLU A 127 13.10 19.47 -2.55
CA GLU A 127 13.15 19.61 -4.01
C GLU A 127 12.05 18.78 -4.68
N VAL A 128 11.82 17.55 -4.21
CA VAL A 128 10.73 16.68 -4.69
C VAL A 128 9.37 17.23 -4.26
N ALA A 129 9.27 17.78 -3.05
CA ALA A 129 8.04 18.42 -2.57
C ALA A 129 7.62 19.60 -3.45
N ASP A 130 8.57 20.41 -3.92
CA ASP A 130 8.29 21.53 -4.82
C ASP A 130 7.78 21.06 -6.20
N GLU A 131 8.26 19.92 -6.69
CA GLU A 131 7.79 19.33 -7.95
C GLU A 131 6.38 18.76 -7.79
N ILE A 132 6.20 17.87 -6.82
CA ILE A 132 4.90 17.22 -6.55
C ILE A 132 3.84 18.27 -6.19
N GLY A 133 4.20 19.23 -5.33
CA GLY A 133 3.29 20.26 -4.84
C GLY A 133 2.66 21.09 -5.96
N LYS A 134 3.39 21.36 -7.06
CA LYS A 134 2.86 22.09 -8.23
C LYS A 134 1.76 21.32 -8.96
N GLU A 135 1.79 19.99 -8.91
CA GLU A 135 0.83 19.14 -9.60
C GLU A 135 -0.38 18.81 -8.74
N ILE A 136 -0.18 18.56 -7.44
CA ILE A 136 -1.22 18.00 -6.59
C ILE A 136 -1.96 19.01 -5.73
N LEU A 137 -1.37 20.18 -5.42
CA LEU A 137 -1.98 21.13 -4.50
C LEU A 137 -3.03 21.97 -5.21
N ILE A 138 -4.23 22.01 -4.64
CA ILE A 138 -5.23 23.01 -5.01
C ILE A 138 -5.00 24.30 -4.21
N PHE A 139 -5.61 25.40 -4.67
CA PHE A 139 -5.43 26.72 -4.06
C PHE A 139 -5.72 26.72 -2.55
N GLU A 140 -6.82 26.07 -2.14
CA GLU A 140 -7.25 25.98 -0.74
C GLU A 140 -6.27 25.19 0.13
N GLU A 141 -5.65 24.14 -0.41
CA GLU A 141 -4.63 23.36 0.31
C GLU A 141 -3.33 24.15 0.44
N TYR A 142 -2.92 24.83 -0.63
CA TYR A 142 -1.73 25.68 -0.62
C TYR A 142 -1.83 26.80 0.42
N GLN A 143 -3.01 27.43 0.55
CA GLN A 143 -3.23 28.49 1.56
C GLN A 143 -3.13 27.99 3.00
N ARG A 144 -3.32 26.68 3.23
CA ARG A 144 -3.30 26.07 4.57
C ARG A 144 -1.95 25.47 4.95
N LEU A 145 -0.98 25.49 4.02
CA LEU A 145 0.38 25.07 4.34
C LEU A 145 0.97 25.96 5.44
N GLY A 146 1.69 25.34 6.38
CA GLY A 146 2.28 26.00 7.54
C GLY A 146 1.31 26.22 8.72
N GLU A 147 0.04 25.81 8.60
CA GLU A 147 -0.90 25.79 9.74
C GLU A 147 -0.56 24.68 10.75
N CYS A 148 0.16 23.64 10.32
CA CYS A 148 0.56 22.50 11.15
C CYS A 148 1.99 22.64 11.67
N ARG A 149 2.34 21.87 12.71
CA ARG A 149 3.73 21.78 13.22
C ARG A 149 4.59 20.83 12.38
N LEU A 150 4.47 20.92 11.06
CA LEU A 150 5.19 20.10 10.09
C LEU A 150 6.00 21.01 9.16
N SER A 151 7.06 20.46 8.59
CA SER A 151 7.76 21.14 7.50
C SER A 151 6.94 21.10 6.21
N TYR A 152 7.19 22.03 5.29
CA TYR A 152 6.53 22.06 3.98
C TYR A 152 6.58 20.69 3.28
N GLN A 153 7.76 20.07 3.21
CA GLN A 153 7.90 18.76 2.55
C GLN A 153 7.09 17.65 3.23
N GLN A 154 6.94 17.69 4.56
CA GLN A 154 6.09 16.74 5.28
C GLN A 154 4.61 16.99 5.02
N GLU A 155 4.17 18.24 4.97
CA GLU A 155 2.78 18.58 4.64
C GLU A 155 2.44 18.14 3.21
N VAL A 156 3.32 18.40 2.23
CA VAL A 156 3.14 17.94 0.86
C VAL A 156 3.13 16.41 0.77
N THR A 157 4.04 15.73 1.47
CA THR A 157 4.04 14.25 1.55
C THR A 157 2.69 13.72 2.06
N LEU A 158 2.14 14.33 3.13
CA LEU A 158 0.87 13.89 3.69
C LEU A 158 -0.31 14.16 2.75
N ILE A 159 -0.33 15.30 2.06
CA ILE A 159 -1.39 15.62 1.09
C ILE A 159 -1.32 14.66 -0.09
N PHE A 160 -0.13 14.40 -0.61
CA PHE A 160 0.11 13.39 -1.65
C PHE A 160 -0.44 12.04 -1.20
N SER A 161 0.02 11.57 -0.04
CA SER A 161 -0.34 10.27 0.52
C SER A 161 -1.84 10.13 0.79
N ALA A 162 -2.52 11.21 1.17
CA ALA A 162 -3.97 11.21 1.37
C ALA A 162 -4.75 11.11 0.05
N LYS A 163 -4.19 11.58 -1.07
CA LYS A 163 -4.86 11.61 -2.38
C LYS A 163 -4.66 10.33 -3.19
N GLU A 164 -3.49 9.70 -3.09
CA GLU A 164 -3.13 8.51 -3.88
C GLU A 164 -4.13 7.35 -3.77
N PRO A 165 -4.62 6.96 -2.57
CA PRO A 165 -5.57 5.86 -2.46
C PRO A 165 -6.92 6.16 -3.10
N LEU A 166 -7.36 7.42 -3.06
CA LEU A 166 -8.61 7.85 -3.68
C LEU A 166 -8.50 7.77 -5.20
N GLN A 167 -7.38 8.23 -5.76
CA GLN A 167 -7.13 8.10 -7.21
C GLN A 167 -7.08 6.63 -7.63
N SER A 168 -6.40 5.79 -6.86
CA SER A 168 -6.35 4.35 -7.12
C SER A 168 -7.74 3.70 -7.04
N ALA A 169 -8.51 3.97 -5.99
CA ALA A 169 -9.86 3.40 -5.84
C ALA A 169 -10.84 3.84 -6.94
N LEU A 170 -10.73 5.08 -7.43
CA LEU A 170 -11.57 5.61 -8.50
C LEU A 170 -11.12 5.17 -9.90
N SER A 171 -9.85 4.86 -10.08
CA SER A 171 -9.30 4.44 -11.39
C SER A 171 -9.63 3.00 -11.75
N TYR A 172 -10.06 2.18 -10.78
CA TYR A 172 -10.37 0.76 -10.94
C TYR A 172 -11.84 0.41 -10.64
N GLY A 173 -12.71 1.43 -10.50
CA GLY A 173 -14.15 1.31 -10.23
C GLY A 173 -15.04 1.31 -11.47
#